data_AF-A0A9X0U2W9-F1
#
_entry.id   AF-A0A9X0U2W9-F1
#
_cell.length_a   1.000
_cell.length_b   1.000
_cell.length_c   1.000
_cell.angle_alpha   90.00
_cell.angle_beta   90.00
_cell.angle_gamma   90.00
#
_symmetry.space_group_name_H-M   'P 1'
#
loop_
_entity.id
_entity.type
_entity.pdbx_description
1 polymer ?
#
loop_
_entity_poly.entity_id
_entity_poly.type
_entity_poly.pdbx_seq_one_letter_code
_entity_poly.pdbx_strand_id
1 'polypeptide(L)'
;MRVAASCGKNLREWAREILLNAANEQQSSDGMALFAEVQALRLLLINTLEPLLRGEKMTPEQFKEMLRYVKTNKRKAAADMLASYAEGTSEQP
;
A
#
# COMPACT_ATOMS: atom_id res chain seq x y z
N MET A 1 33.34 -5.07 -13.08
CA MET A 1 33.69 -3.83 -13.82
C MET A 1 32.94 -3.61 -15.13
N ARG A 2 32.49 -4.66 -15.86
CA ARG A 2 31.82 -4.49 -17.17
C ARG A 2 30.51 -3.70 -17.13
N VAL A 3 29.72 -3.83 -16.05
CA VAL A 3 28.40 -3.19 -15.92
C VAL A 3 28.48 -1.66 -15.73
N ALA A 4 29.40 -1.18 -14.89
CA ALA A 4 29.60 0.27 -14.71
C ALA A 4 30.08 0.93 -16.00
N ALA A 5 31.04 0.29 -16.69
CA ALA A 5 31.57 0.76 -17.97
C ALA A 5 30.51 0.77 -19.10
N SER A 6 29.62 -0.23 -19.16
CA SER A 6 28.52 -0.25 -20.12
C SER A 6 27.46 0.83 -19.88
N CYS A 7 27.41 1.39 -18.67
CA CYS A 7 26.51 2.49 -18.31
C CYS A 7 27.20 3.87 -18.41
N GLY A 8 28.46 3.94 -18.88
CA GLY A 8 29.23 5.18 -18.98
C GLY A 8 29.57 5.83 -17.63
N LYS A 9 29.43 5.08 -16.53
CA LYS A 9 29.60 5.57 -15.15
C LYS A 9 30.89 5.06 -14.57
N ASN A 10 31.55 5.88 -13.75
CA ASN A 10 32.65 5.36 -12.94
C ASN A 10 32.08 4.43 -11.85
N LEU A 11 32.93 3.56 -11.28
CA LEU A 11 32.48 2.54 -10.33
C LEU A 11 31.79 3.12 -9.09
N ARG A 12 32.23 4.31 -8.62
CA ARG A 12 31.64 4.97 -7.45
C ARG A 12 30.25 5.51 -7.75
N GLU A 13 30.06 6.14 -8.91
CA GLU A 13 28.75 6.64 -9.36
C GLU A 13 27.75 5.51 -9.50
N TRP A 14 28.15 4.42 -10.17
CA TRP A 14 27.31 3.25 -10.34
C TRP A 14 26.93 2.62 -8.98
N ALA A 15 27.90 2.44 -8.08
CA ALA A 15 27.63 1.88 -6.76
C ALA A 15 26.71 2.77 -5.92
N ARG A 16 26.90 4.11 -5.96
CA ARG A 16 26.04 5.07 -5.25
C ARG A 16 24.60 4.99 -5.74
N GLU A 17 24.40 4.94 -7.05
CA GLU A 17 23.06 4.87 -7.66
C GLU A 17 22.32 3.58 -7.30
N ILE A 18 22.98 2.42 -7.39
CA ILE A 18 22.36 1.14 -7.03
C ILE A 18 21.97 1.13 -5.55
N LEU A 19 22.85 1.60 -4.66
CA LEU A 19 22.56 1.66 -3.23
C LEU A 19 21.42 2.65 -2.91
N LEU A 20 21.38 3.80 -3.60
CA LEU A 20 20.32 4.79 -3.41
C LEU A 20 18.97 4.29 -3.93
N ASN A 21 18.95 3.63 -5.09
CA ASN A 21 17.73 3.02 -5.63
C ASN A 21 17.21 1.92 -4.70
N ALA A 22 18.09 1.03 -4.22
CA ALA A 22 17.70 -0.01 -3.28
C ALA A 22 17.14 0.57 -1.96
N ALA A 23 17.75 1.65 -1.44
CA ALA A 23 17.25 2.33 -0.25
C ALA A 23 15.87 2.98 -0.48
N ASN A 24 15.67 3.62 -1.64
CA ASN A 24 14.40 4.23 -2.02
C ASN A 24 13.30 3.18 -2.26
N GLU A 25 13.62 2.05 -2.90
CA GLU A 25 12.72 0.92 -3.08
C GLU A 25 12.29 0.32 -1.73
N GLN A 26 13.21 0.17 -0.79
CA GLN A 26 12.89 -0.29 0.55
C GLN A 26 11.95 0.70 1.28
N GLN A 27 12.26 2.00 1.22
CA GLN A 27 11.43 3.02 1.87
C GLN A 27 10.03 3.10 1.27
N SER A 28 9.92 3.01 -0.05
CA SER A 28 8.63 2.99 -0.76
C SER A 28 7.84 1.71 -0.47
N SER A 29 8.50 0.56 -0.35
CA SER A 29 7.89 -0.70 0.09
C SER A 29 7.32 -0.60 1.51
N ASP A 30 8.07 -0.03 2.45
CA ASP A 30 7.61 0.17 3.83
C ASP A 30 6.41 1.13 3.90
N GLY A 31 6.46 2.22 3.12
CA GLY A 31 5.35 3.17 2.97
C GLY A 31 4.10 2.52 2.38
N MET A 32 4.25 1.69 1.34
CA MET A 32 3.16 0.91 0.73
C MET A 32 2.56 -0.10 1.72
N ALA A 33 3.40 -0.77 2.53
CA ALA A 33 2.93 -1.71 3.53
C ALA A 33 2.09 -1.01 4.61
N LEU A 34 2.58 0.13 5.15
CA LEU A 34 1.82 0.93 6.11
C LEU A 34 0.51 1.43 5.53
N PHE A 35 0.54 1.96 4.29
CA PHE A 35 -0.66 2.42 3.60
C PHE A 35 -1.70 1.29 3.44
N ALA A 36 -1.26 0.08 3.13
CA ALA A 36 -2.15 -1.08 3.05
C ALA A 36 -2.77 -1.46 4.39
N GLU A 37 -2.07 -1.31 5.52
CA GLU A 37 -2.67 -1.53 6.85
C GLU A 37 -3.68 -0.44 7.22
N VAL A 38 -3.41 0.83 6.88
CA VAL A 38 -4.40 1.92 7.09
C VAL A 38 -5.67 1.66 6.28
N GLN A 39 -5.53 1.22 5.04
CA GLN A 39 -6.67 0.86 4.19
C GLN A 39 -7.39 -0.40 4.68
N ALA A 40 -6.67 -1.35 5.29
CA ALA A 40 -7.28 -2.50 5.96
C ALA A 40 -8.18 -2.07 7.12
N LEU A 41 -7.73 -1.12 7.95
CA LEU A 41 -8.53 -0.56 9.05
C LEU A 41 -9.75 0.18 8.51
N ARG A 42 -9.59 1.04 7.49
CA ARG A 42 -10.71 1.74 6.85
C ARG A 42 -11.74 0.75 6.31
N LEU A 43 -11.30 -0.30 5.61
CA LEU A 43 -12.16 -1.32 5.04
C LEU A 43 -12.92 -2.08 6.15
N LEU A 44 -12.23 -2.49 7.22
CA LEU A 44 -12.87 -3.11 8.38
C LEU A 44 -13.94 -2.19 8.96
N LEU A 45 -13.57 -0.95 9.28
CA LEU A 45 -14.44 0.03 9.92
C LEU A 45 -15.69 0.29 9.09
N ILE A 46 -15.57 0.58 7.79
CA ILE A 46 -16.74 0.88 6.94
C ILE A 46 -17.71 -0.31 6.89
N ASN A 47 -17.20 -1.54 6.84
CA ASN A 47 -18.05 -2.73 6.78
C ASN A 47 -18.65 -3.12 8.14
N THR A 48 -18.06 -2.69 9.25
CA THR A 48 -18.57 -3.01 10.60
C THR A 48 -19.38 -1.89 11.23
N LEU A 49 -19.11 -0.63 10.90
CA LEU A 49 -19.72 0.52 11.56
C LEU A 49 -21.21 0.63 11.22
N GLU A 50 -21.61 0.37 9.98
CA GLU A 50 -23.02 0.45 9.57
C GLU A 50 -23.94 -0.43 10.46
N PRO A 51 -23.72 -1.74 10.60
CA PRO A 51 -24.56 -2.56 11.48
C PRO A 51 -24.44 -2.13 12.95
N LEU A 52 -23.24 -1.79 13.43
CA LEU A 52 -23.03 -1.33 14.82
C LEU A 52 -23.82 -0.05 15.14
N LEU A 53 -23.88 0.90 14.21
CA LEU A 53 -24.63 2.16 14.37
C LEU A 53 -26.15 1.95 14.35
N ARG A 54 -26.63 0.89 13.69
CA ARG A 54 -28.04 0.46 13.73
C ARG A 54 -28.40 -0.28 15.03
N GLY A 55 -27.42 -0.49 15.92
CA GLY A 55 -27.60 -1.26 17.16
C GLY A 55 -27.58 -2.78 16.94
N GLU A 56 -27.23 -3.23 15.74
CA GLU A 56 -27.07 -4.65 15.44
C GLU A 56 -25.77 -5.16 16.10
N LYS A 57 -25.83 -6.38 16.64
CA LYS A 57 -24.66 -7.06 17.19
C LYS A 57 -24.04 -7.96 16.13
N MET A 58 -22.75 -7.82 15.91
CA MET A 58 -22.00 -8.81 15.14
C MET A 58 -21.70 -10.03 15.99
N THR A 59 -21.91 -11.22 15.43
CA THR A 59 -21.45 -12.46 16.07
C THR A 59 -19.92 -12.56 15.95
N PRO A 60 -19.25 -13.32 16.85
CA PRO A 60 -17.83 -13.58 16.74
C PRO A 60 -17.41 -14.18 15.39
N GLU A 61 -18.26 -15.03 14.81
CA GLU A 61 -18.04 -15.68 13.51
C GLU A 61 -18.10 -14.67 12.37
N GLN A 62 -19.08 -13.78 12.37
CA GLN A 62 -19.19 -12.68 11.39
C GLN A 62 -17.97 -11.78 11.47
N PHE A 63 -17.51 -11.43 12.67
CA PHE A 63 -16.32 -10.61 12.84
C PHE A 63 -15.04 -11.32 12.33
N LYS A 64 -14.89 -12.62 12.59
CA LYS A 64 -13.77 -13.41 12.05
C LYS A 64 -13.78 -13.47 10.52
N GLU A 65 -14.95 -13.65 9.90
CA GLU A 65 -15.06 -13.60 8.44
C GLU A 65 -14.70 -12.23 7.88
N MET A 66 -15.09 -11.14 8.56
CA MET A 66 -14.67 -9.79 8.19
C MET A 66 -13.15 -9.62 8.26
N LEU A 67 -12.48 -10.12 9.30
CA LEU A 67 -11.02 -10.08 9.37
C LEU A 67 -10.35 -10.89 8.24
N ARG A 68 -10.91 -12.05 7.88
CA ARG A 68 -10.41 -12.88 6.76
C ARG A 68 -10.57 -12.15 5.43
N TYR A 69 -11.73 -11.52 5.22
CA TYR A 69 -12.00 -10.68 4.07
C TYR A 69 -11.01 -9.53 3.98
N VAL A 70 -10.79 -8.77 5.05
CA VAL A 70 -9.85 -7.65 5.09
C VAL A 70 -8.42 -8.12 4.80
N LYS A 71 -7.97 -9.21 5.42
CA LYS A 71 -6.63 -9.78 5.17
C LYS A 71 -6.40 -10.12 3.70
N THR A 72 -7.44 -10.59 3.02
CA THR A 72 -7.39 -11.00 1.60
C THR A 72 -7.42 -9.79 0.66
N ASN A 73 -8.13 -8.72 1.06
CA ASN A 73 -8.41 -7.59 0.16
C ASN A 73 -7.58 -6.33 0.43
N LYS A 74 -6.85 -6.22 1.55
CA LYS A 74 -6.14 -4.99 1.93
C LYS A 74 -5.18 -4.43 0.87
N ARG A 75 -4.46 -5.31 0.16
CA ARG A 75 -3.53 -4.89 -0.90
C ARG A 75 -4.27 -4.30 -2.11
N LYS A 76 -5.39 -4.91 -2.49
CA LYS A 76 -6.24 -4.41 -3.58
C LYS A 76 -6.88 -3.08 -3.20
N ALA A 77 -7.48 -2.99 -2.01
CA ALA A 77 -8.08 -1.76 -1.52
C ALA A 77 -7.07 -0.59 -1.40
N ALA A 78 -5.79 -0.91 -1.13
CA ALA A 78 -4.71 0.06 -1.17
C ALA A 78 -4.37 0.50 -2.60
N ALA A 79 -4.18 -0.45 -3.52
CA ALA A 79 -3.89 -0.16 -4.92
C ALA A 79 -5.00 0.67 -5.59
N ASP A 80 -6.26 0.29 -5.39
CA ASP A 80 -7.43 0.98 -5.93
C ASP A 80 -7.50 2.44 -5.42
N MET A 81 -7.17 2.67 -4.15
CA MET A 81 -7.14 4.02 -3.57
C MET A 81 -5.99 4.86 -4.12
N LEU A 82 -4.80 4.28 -4.30
CA LEU A 82 -3.67 4.99 -4.92
C LEU A 82 -3.98 5.36 -6.38
N ALA A 83 -4.64 4.46 -7.12
CA ALA A 83 -5.09 4.74 -8.49
C ALA A 83 -6.09 5.91 -8.52
N SER A 84 -7.07 5.92 -7.60
CA SER A 84 -8.03 7.02 -7.48
C SER A 84 -7.38 8.37 -7.15
N TYR A 85 -6.30 8.41 -6.35
CA TYR A 85 -5.55 9.65 -6.15
C TYR A 85 -4.77 10.08 -7.39
N ALA A 86 -4.19 9.14 -8.13
CA ALA A 86 -3.48 9.45 -9.38
C ALA A 86 -4.43 10.02 -10.44
N GLU A 87 -5.65 9.48 -10.54
CA GLU A 87 -6.71 9.98 -11.41
C GLU A 87 -7.25 11.34 -10.92
N GLY A 88 -7.49 11.50 -9.62
CA GLY A 88 -7.94 12.77 -9.02
C GLY A 88 -6.91 13.90 -9.09
N THR A 89 -5.62 13.61 -9.24
CA THR A 89 -4.58 14.64 -9.47
C THR A 89 -4.63 15.21 -10.89
N SER A 90 -5.35 14.55 -11.81
CA SER A 90 -5.59 15.06 -13.17
C SER A 90 -6.86 15.92 -13.31
N GLU A 91 -7.65 16.04 -12.24
CA GLU A 91 -8.83 16.92 -12.17
C GLU A 91 -8.70 17.92 -11.03
N GLN A 92 -7.94 18.99 -11.26
CA GLN A 92 -8.30 20.33 -10.75
C GLN A 92 -7.68 21.42 -11.65
N PRO A 93 -8.46 22.47 -12.02
CA PRO A 93 -8.06 23.54 -12.94
C PRO A 93 -7.00 24.50 -12.38
#